data_AF-A0A5M7QKF7-F1
#
_entry.id   AF-A0A5M7QKF7-F1
#
_cell.length_a   1.000
_cell.length_b   1.000
_cell.length_c   1.000
_cell.angle_alpha   90.00
_cell.angle_beta   90.00
_cell.angle_gamma   90.00
#
_symmetry.space_group_name_H-M   'P 1'
#
loop_
_entity.id
_entity.type
_entity.pdbx_description
1 polymer ?
#
loop_
_entity_poly.entity_id
_entity_poly.type
_entity_poly.pdbx_seq_one_letter_code
_entity_poly.pdbx_strand_id
1 'polypeptide(L)'
;MDLATFETRTGLWPHMQFTDVEYEACSSGVEIYAIDVTRQTKSKLFICRVANEQQAASLTAQFKEWLPKIKLKKRKVALNMARTGCEKSYSARPNYQDRAGLRQSSVRA
;
A
#
# COMPACT_ATOMS: atom_id res chain seq x y z
N MET A 1 4.50 22.83 4.09
CA MET A 1 3.90 21.49 4.28
C MET A 1 4.99 20.59 4.82
N ASP A 2 4.70 19.82 5.87
CA ASP A 2 5.70 18.99 6.56
C ASP A 2 5.74 17.55 6.03
N LEU A 3 6.86 16.86 6.28
CA LEU A 3 7.11 15.48 5.84
C LEU A 3 6.00 14.52 6.29
N ALA A 4 5.54 14.60 7.54
CA ALA A 4 4.51 13.70 8.07
C ALA A 4 3.19 13.80 7.29
N THR A 5 2.80 15.02 6.90
CA THR A 5 1.59 15.27 6.10
C THR A 5 1.75 14.71 4.69
N PHE A 6 2.94 14.84 4.12
CA PHE A 6 3.26 14.29 2.79
C PHE A 6 3.28 12.74 2.83
N GLU A 7 3.86 12.15 3.86
CA GLU A 7 3.83 10.70 4.12
C GLU A 7 2.40 10.17 4.27
N THR A 8 1.56 10.90 5.00
CA THR A 8 0.15 10.51 5.22
C THR A 8 -0.63 10.53 3.92
N ARG A 9 -0.54 11.63 3.14
CA ARG A 9 -1.26 11.76 1.86
C ARG A 9 -0.82 10.72 0.84
N THR A 10 0.48 10.50 0.70
CA THR A 10 1.02 9.47 -0.21
C THR A 10 0.79 8.05 0.33
N GLY A 11 0.63 7.88 1.65
CA GLY A 11 0.34 6.63 2.33
C GLY A 11 -1.07 6.10 2.10
N LEU A 12 -2.06 6.98 1.88
CA LEU A 12 -3.45 6.62 1.58
C LEU A 12 -3.62 5.87 0.25
N TRP A 13 -2.59 5.86 -0.60
CA TRP A 13 -2.58 5.19 -1.90
C TRP A 13 -1.59 4.03 -1.88
N PRO A 14 -1.95 2.86 -1.31
CA PRO A 14 -1.04 1.73 -1.14
C PRO A 14 -0.63 1.07 -2.47
N HIS A 15 -1.47 1.18 -3.49
CA HIS A 15 -1.22 0.62 -4.82
C HIS A 15 -0.46 1.57 -5.76
N MET A 16 -0.35 2.86 -5.40
CA MET A 16 0.37 3.83 -6.21
C MET A 16 1.84 3.92 -5.79
N GLN A 17 2.73 3.91 -6.78
CA GLN A 17 4.17 4.05 -6.61
C GLN A 17 4.63 5.40 -7.12
N PHE A 18 4.38 6.45 -6.35
CA PHE A 18 4.88 7.79 -6.69
C PHE A 18 6.39 7.75 -6.92
N THR A 19 6.79 8.01 -8.17
CA THR A 19 8.17 7.98 -8.64
C THR A 19 8.73 9.37 -8.84
N ASP A 20 7.87 10.35 -9.07
CA ASP A 20 8.29 11.72 -9.31
C ASP A 20 7.31 12.74 -8.71
N VAL A 21 7.71 14.01 -8.73
CA VAL A 21 6.87 15.16 -8.37
C VAL A 21 7.03 16.21 -9.46
N GLU A 22 5.90 16.73 -9.94
CA GLU A 22 5.85 17.79 -10.95
C GLU A 22 5.02 18.95 -10.40
N TYR A 23 5.27 20.15 -10.91
CA TYR A 23 4.41 21.30 -10.67
C TYR A 23 3.89 21.84 -12.01
N GLU A 24 2.71 22.42 -11.98
CA GLU A 24 2.01 22.92 -13.15
C GLU A 24 1.45 24.31 -12.83
N ALA A 25 1.71 25.27 -13.72
CA ALA A 25 1.16 26.61 -13.60
C ALA A 25 -0.33 26.57 -13.97
N CYS A 26 -1.16 27.11 -13.10
CA CYS A 26 -2.60 27.12 -13.24
C CYS A 26 -3.12 28.56 -13.07
N SER A 27 -4.34 28.84 -13.52
CA SER A 27 -4.90 30.21 -13.58
C SER A 27 -4.95 30.94 -12.23
N SER A 28 -4.89 30.20 -11.12
CA SER A 28 -4.99 30.72 -9.76
C SER A 28 -3.72 30.44 -8.92
N GLY A 29 -2.59 30.11 -9.56
CA GLY A 29 -1.31 29.81 -8.90
C GLY A 29 -0.70 28.51 -9.39
N VAL A 30 0.32 28.00 -8.69
CA VAL A 30 1.09 26.82 -9.11
C VAL A 30 0.70 25.60 -8.28
N GLU A 31 0.32 24.53 -8.95
CA GLU A 31 -0.14 23.28 -8.33
C GLU A 31 0.98 22.25 -8.37
N ILE A 32 1.14 21.49 -7.28
CA ILE A 32 2.18 20.48 -7.13
C ILE A 32 1.52 19.11 -7.06
N TYR A 33 2.01 18.18 -7.87
CA TYR A 33 1.49 16.83 -8.03
C TYR A 33 2.57 15.77 -7.78
N ALA A 34 2.21 14.71 -7.06
CA ALA A 34 2.99 13.49 -7.05
C ALA A 34 2.60 12.62 -8.24
N ILE A 35 3.58 12.09 -8.95
CA ILE A 35 3.42 11.34 -10.18
C ILE A 35 3.76 9.88 -9.95
N ASP A 36 2.84 9.01 -10.30
CA ASP A 36 3.10 7.57 -10.46
C ASP A 36 3.14 7.25 -11.95
N VAL A 37 4.32 6.87 -12.43
CA VAL A 37 4.50 6.34 -13.78
C VAL A 37 4.69 4.83 -13.67
N THR A 38 3.62 4.09 -13.90
CA THR A 38 3.64 2.63 -13.94
C THR A 38 3.23 2.14 -15.32
N ARG A 39 4.13 1.38 -15.96
CA ARG A 39 3.96 0.80 -17.29
C ARG A 39 3.62 1.86 -18.36
N GLN A 40 2.34 2.06 -18.65
CA GLN A 40 1.82 2.94 -19.70
C GLN A 40 0.87 4.03 -19.15
N THR A 41 0.66 4.09 -17.83
CA THR A 41 -0.28 5.02 -17.22
C THR A 41 0.48 6.01 -16.35
N LYS A 42 0.25 7.30 -16.59
CA LYS A 42 0.73 8.39 -15.75
C LYS A 42 -0.43 8.85 -14.89
N SER A 43 -0.30 8.67 -13.58
CA SER A 43 -1.29 9.14 -12.60
C SER A 43 -0.73 10.35 -11.85
N LYS A 44 -1.53 11.39 -11.70
CA LYS A 44 -1.19 12.60 -10.94
C LYS A 44 -2.03 12.65 -9.66
N LEU A 45 -1.39 12.80 -8.51
CA LEU A 45 -2.04 13.07 -7.23
C LEU A 45 -1.75 14.50 -6.80
N PHE A 46 -2.79 15.30 -6.57
CA PHE A 46 -2.65 16.66 -6.06
C PHE A 46 -2.07 16.67 -4.63
N ILE A 47 -0.97 17.41 -4.43
CA ILE A 47 -0.30 17.55 -3.13
C ILE A 47 -0.66 18.88 -2.49
N CYS A 48 -0.38 19.99 -3.15
CA CYS A 48 -0.67 21.31 -2.62
C CYS A 48 -0.59 22.37 -3.72
N ARG A 49 -0.98 23.59 -3.37
CA ARG A 49 -0.90 24.76 -4.22
C ARG A 49 -0.06 25.84 -3.56
N VAL A 50 0.71 26.57 -4.37
CA VAL A 50 1.49 27.74 -3.96
C VAL A 50 1.26 28.91 -4.91
N ALA A 51 1.54 30.12 -4.43
CA ALA A 51 1.36 31.34 -5.21
C ALA A 51 2.47 31.55 -6.25
N ASN A 52 3.71 31.10 -5.94
CA ASN A 52 4.89 31.42 -6.73
C ASN A 52 5.57 30.15 -7.28
N GLU A 53 6.07 30.22 -8.51
CA GLU A 53 6.86 29.14 -9.12
C GLU A 53 8.16 28.86 -8.35
N GLN A 54 8.81 29.88 -7.80
CA GLN A 54 10.02 29.69 -7.00
C GLN A 54 9.76 28.81 -5.77
N GLN A 55 8.63 29.04 -5.09
CA GLN A 55 8.21 28.20 -3.96
C GLN A 55 7.84 26.79 -4.44
N ALA A 56 7.19 26.67 -5.59
CA ALA A 56 6.84 25.39 -6.18
C ALA A 56 8.09 24.56 -6.50
N ALA A 57 9.12 25.19 -7.06
CA ALA A 57 10.40 24.54 -7.37
C ALA A 57 11.10 24.06 -6.09
N SER A 58 11.20 24.89 -5.06
CA SER A 58 11.79 24.51 -3.77
C SER A 58 11.05 23.35 -3.10
N LEU A 59 9.71 23.40 -3.07
CA LEU A 59 8.90 22.32 -2.49
C LEU A 59 8.98 21.04 -3.33
N THR A 60 8.97 21.15 -4.64
CA THR A 60 9.10 20.00 -5.54
C THR A 60 10.44 19.29 -5.33
N ALA A 61 11.54 20.04 -5.22
CA ALA A 61 12.86 19.48 -4.90
C ALA A 61 12.85 18.75 -3.55
N GLN A 62 12.26 19.36 -2.52
CA GLN A 62 12.12 18.74 -1.20
C GLN A 62 11.28 17.46 -1.24
N PHE A 63 10.15 17.45 -1.95
CA PHE A 63 9.29 16.28 -2.07
C PHE A 63 9.94 15.15 -2.86
N LYS A 64 10.71 15.47 -3.92
CA LYS A 64 11.52 14.48 -4.65
C LYS A 64 12.54 13.80 -3.74
N GLU A 65 13.16 14.54 -2.82
CA GLU A 65 14.09 13.96 -1.85
C GLU A 65 13.39 13.06 -0.82
N TRP A 66 12.12 13.33 -0.51
CA TRP A 66 11.33 12.53 0.43
C TRP A 66 10.76 11.26 -0.19
N LEU A 67 10.40 11.25 -1.47
CA LEU A 67 9.88 10.06 -2.18
C LEU A 67 10.67 8.76 -1.91
N PRO A 68 12.01 8.70 -2.05
CA PRO A 68 12.76 7.48 -1.78
C PRO A 68 12.73 7.08 -0.29
N LYS A 69 12.70 8.05 0.63
CA LYS A 69 12.61 7.81 2.09
C LYS A 69 11.29 7.12 2.46
N ILE A 70 10.21 7.44 1.74
CA ILE A 70 8.87 6.83 1.92
C ILE A 70 8.83 5.40 1.37
N LYS A 71 9.46 5.15 0.21
CA LYS A 71 9.55 3.81 -0.38
C LYS A 71 10.20 2.80 0.57
N LEU A 72 11.23 3.21 1.31
CA LEU A 72 11.93 2.38 2.31
C LEU A 72 11.01 2.00 3.49
N LYS A 73 10.19 2.93 3.99
CA LYS A 73 9.24 2.65 5.08
C LYS A 73 8.09 1.74 4.62
N LYS A 74 7.52 1.97 3.43
CA LYS A 74 6.41 1.17 2.88
C LYS A 74 6.80 -0.31 2.66
N ARG A 75 8.03 -0.58 2.19
CA ARG A 75 8.54 -1.97 2.03
C ARG A 75 8.60 -2.71 3.36
N LYS A 76 8.92 -2.03 4.46
CA LYS A 76 9.03 -2.63 5.79
C LYS A 76 7.66 -3.01 6.37
N VAL A 77 6.63 -2.21 6.12
CA VAL A 77 5.25 -2.47 6.57
C VAL A 77 4.58 -3.58 5.73
N ALA A 78 4.74 -3.57 4.41
CA ALA A 78 4.19 -4.62 3.54
C ALA A 78 4.80 -6.01 3.86
N LEU A 79 6.11 -6.06 4.15
CA LEU A 79 6.78 -7.30 4.59
C LEU A 79 6.22 -7.82 5.92
N ASN A 80 5.91 -6.92 6.86
CA ASN A 80 5.33 -7.31 8.14
C ASN A 80 3.89 -7.83 8.00
N MET A 81 3.05 -7.22 7.16
CA MET A 81 1.69 -7.74 6.91
C MET A 81 1.69 -9.06 6.13
N ALA A 82 2.62 -9.25 5.18
CA ALA A 82 2.76 -10.52 4.46
C ALA A 82 3.13 -11.70 5.39
N ARG A 83 3.88 -11.45 6.47
CA ARG A 83 4.21 -12.47 7.47
C ARG A 83 3.02 -12.89 8.32
N THR A 84 2.08 -11.99 8.60
CA THR A 84 0.91 -12.29 9.45
C THR A 84 -0.26 -12.91 8.66
N GLY A 85 -0.27 -12.80 7.33
CA GLY A 85 -1.34 -13.33 6.47
C GLY A 85 -1.23 -14.82 6.13
N CYS A 86 -0.11 -15.49 6.42
CA CYS A 86 0.14 -16.88 6.02
C CYS A 86 0.02 -17.90 7.17
N GLU A 87 -0.52 -17.51 8.34
CA GLU A 87 -0.58 -18.39 9.52
C GLU A 87 -2.01 -18.83 9.89
N LYS A 88 -2.94 -18.86 8.94
CA LYS A 88 -4.32 -19.28 9.22
C LYS A 88 -4.94 -20.19 8.17
N SER A 89 -4.23 -21.25 7.81
CA SER A 89 -4.82 -22.37 7.08
C SER A 89 -4.08 -23.70 7.29
N TYR A 90 -3.74 -24.04 8.54
CA TYR A 90 -3.39 -25.43 8.90
C TYR A 90 -3.74 -25.75 10.34
N SER A 91 -5.04 -25.83 10.66
CA SER A 91 -5.46 -26.49 11.90
C SER A 91 -6.80 -27.18 11.72
N ALA A 92 -6.74 -28.44 11.28
CA ALA A 92 -7.35 -29.59 11.97
C ALA A 92 -7.47 -30.77 10.98
N ARG A 93 -6.54 -31.72 11.07
CA ARG A 93 -6.78 -33.08 10.58
C ARG A 93 -7.86 -33.70 11.48
N PRO A 94 -9.01 -34.19 10.97
CA PRO A 94 -9.84 -35.07 11.75
C PRO A 94 -9.15 -36.43 11.82
N ASN A 95 -8.79 -36.78 13.05
CA ASN A 95 -8.21 -38.04 13.46
C ASN A 95 -9.20 -39.18 13.13
N TYR A 96 -8.92 -40.00 12.12
CA TYR A 96 -9.62 -41.27 11.91
C TYR A 96 -9.14 -42.24 13.00
N GLN A 97 -9.84 -42.25 14.14
CA GLN A 97 -9.71 -43.34 15.10
C GLN A 97 -10.67 -44.46 14.71
N ASP A 98 -10.04 -45.50 14.16
CA ASP A 98 -10.54 -46.85 14.04
C ASP A 98 -11.20 -47.30 15.35
N ARG A 99 -12.50 -47.61 15.31
CA ARG A 99 -13.18 -48.32 16.38
C ARG A 99 -13.84 -49.56 15.81
N ALA A 100 -13.00 -50.56 15.51
CA ALA A 100 -13.44 -51.94 15.41
C ALA A 100 -14.15 -52.37 16.71
N GLY A 101 -15.34 -52.98 16.56
CA GLY A 101 -15.94 -53.83 17.57
C GLY A 101 -17.27 -53.32 18.13
N LEU A 102 -18.38 -53.78 17.53
CA LEU A 102 -19.46 -54.44 18.27
C LEU A 102 -20.37 -55.21 17.31
N ARG A 103 -20.33 -56.54 17.48
CA ARG A 103 -21.34 -57.50 17.06
C ARG A 103 -22.72 -57.02 17.52
N GLN A 104 -23.76 -57.23 16.70
CA GLN A 104 -24.80 -58.21 17.04
C GLN A 104 -25.79 -58.41 15.89
N SER A 105 -25.98 -59.69 15.60
CA SER A 105 -27.05 -60.35 14.86
C SER A 105 -28.45 -59.83 15.15
N SER A 106 -29.29 -59.76 14.12
CA SER A 106 -30.72 -60.01 14.27
C SER A 106 -31.29 -60.73 13.05
N VAL A 107 -32.26 -61.57 13.34
CA VAL A 107 -32.71 -62.75 12.61
C VAL A 107 -33.97 -62.41 11.80
N ARG A 108 -34.20 -63.20 10.75
CA ARG A 108 -35.40 -63.39 9.91
C ARG A 108 -36.73 -62.80 10.41
N ALA A 109 -37.53 -62.34 9.46
CA ALA A 109 -38.82 -62.96 9.14
C ALA A 109 -39.03 -62.91 7.62
#